data_AF-A0A0T5ZEF0-F1
#
_entry.id   AF-A0A0T5ZEF0-F1
#
_cell.length_a   1.000
_cell.length_b   1.000
_cell.length_c   1.000
_cell.angle_alpha   90.00
_cell.angle_beta   90.00
_cell.angle_gamma   90.00
#
_symmetry.space_group_name_H-M   'P 1'
#
loop_
_entity.id
_entity.type
_entity.pdbx_description
1 polymer ?
#
loop_
_entity_poly.entity_id
_entity_poly.type
_entity_poly.pdbx_seq_one_letter_code
_entity_poly.pdbx_strand_id
1 'polypeptide(L)'
;MTEVTEYRIQQIVDNGQIVQMTLAEDVLTEPVSQKQMIMDSVAKKLDPEIKEQVTPLLEAILQAQPTIQIKSYQHTSITITMPKSRYERMGRPQVGEKLEINIRKIS
;
A
#
# COMPACT_ATOMS: atom_id res chain seq x y z
N MET A 1 0.59 -8.49 -20.75
CA MET A 1 1.69 -7.85 -20.01
C MET A 1 1.86 -8.62 -18.71
N THR A 2 3.05 -9.17 -18.45
CA THR A 2 3.38 -9.80 -17.17
C THR A 2 3.89 -8.70 -16.25
N GLU A 3 3.11 -8.32 -15.25
CA GLU A 3 3.55 -7.40 -14.23
C GLU A 3 4.44 -8.18 -13.25
N VAL A 4 5.72 -7.85 -13.25
CA VAL A 4 6.72 -8.44 -12.35
C VAL A 4 6.89 -7.44 -11.23
N THR A 5 6.34 -7.75 -10.06
CA THR A 5 6.30 -6.86 -8.91
C THR A 5 7.16 -7.42 -7.78
N GLU A 6 7.98 -6.56 -7.18
CA GLU A 6 8.79 -6.89 -6.01
C GLU A 6 7.95 -6.77 -4.73
N TYR A 7 8.03 -7.78 -3.88
CA TYR A 7 7.37 -7.80 -2.58
C TYR A 7 8.39 -7.98 -1.47
N ARG A 8 8.34 -7.13 -0.45
CA ARG A 8 9.18 -7.24 0.75
C ARG A 8 8.52 -8.16 1.78
N ILE A 9 9.31 -9.07 2.35
CA ILE A 9 8.87 -9.93 3.46
C ILE A 9 8.75 -9.08 4.72
N GLN A 10 7.54 -8.98 5.26
CA GLN A 10 7.25 -8.22 6.48
C GLN A 10 7.28 -9.11 7.73
N GLN A 11 6.87 -10.37 7.59
CA GLN A 11 6.77 -11.30 8.71
C GLN A 11 6.95 -12.73 8.24
N ILE A 12 7.57 -13.56 9.09
CA ILE A 12 7.66 -15.00 8.93
C ILE A 12 7.21 -15.65 10.24
N VAL A 13 6.36 -16.68 10.14
CA VAL A 13 5.94 -17.53 11.26
C VAL A 13 6.27 -18.97 10.87
N ASP A 14 7.13 -19.63 11.64
CA ASP A 14 7.50 -21.04 11.48
C ASP A 14 6.94 -21.84 12.67
N ASN A 15 6.13 -22.85 12.39
CA ASN A 15 5.56 -23.74 13.41
C ASN A 15 6.14 -25.16 13.38
N GLY A 16 7.24 -25.38 12.66
CA GLY A 16 7.95 -26.65 12.54
C GLY A 16 7.52 -27.49 11.34
N GLN A 17 6.26 -27.44 10.90
CA GLN A 17 5.77 -28.17 9.72
C GLN A 17 5.50 -27.26 8.53
N ILE A 18 4.97 -26.08 8.79
CA ILE A 18 4.66 -25.06 7.79
C ILE A 18 5.31 -23.74 8.17
N VAL A 19 5.61 -22.96 7.13
CA VAL A 19 6.10 -21.60 7.23
C VAL A 19 5.08 -20.71 6.56
N GLN A 20 4.63 -19.69 7.29
CA GLN A 20 3.77 -18.63 6.77
C GLN A 20 4.59 -17.37 6.62
N MET A 21 4.58 -16.79 5.41
CA MET A 21 5.23 -15.51 5.13
C MET A 21 4.18 -14.49 4.73
N THR A 22 4.29 -13.29 5.29
CA THR A 22 3.50 -12.13 4.90
C THR A 22 4.39 -11.19 4.10
N LEU A 23 3.98 -10.85 2.89
CA LEU A 23 4.70 -9.95 2.00
C LEU A 23 3.85 -8.74 1.65
N ALA A 24 4.48 -7.59 1.54
CA ALA A 24 3.86 -6.36 1.08
C ALA A 24 4.62 -5.84 -0.13
N GLU A 25 3.89 -5.25 -1.09
CA GLU A 25 4.48 -4.64 -2.27
C GLU A 25 5.54 -3.61 -1.89
N ASP A 26 6.75 -3.71 -2.46
CA ASP A 26 7.87 -2.81 -2.13
C ASP A 26 7.77 -1.52 -2.94
N VAL A 27 6.67 -0.80 -2.74
CA VAL A 27 6.42 0.51 -3.35
C VAL A 27 6.95 1.62 -2.44
N LEU A 28 7.86 2.43 -2.98
CA LEU A 28 8.20 3.73 -2.40
C LEU A 28 6.98 4.64 -2.54
N THR A 29 6.21 4.77 -1.47
CA THR A 29 5.01 5.62 -1.47
C THR A 29 5.37 7.02 -1.03
N GLU A 30 4.98 8.01 -1.84
CA GLU A 30 4.94 9.39 -1.40
C GLU A 30 3.80 9.56 -0.38
N PRO A 31 4.00 10.30 0.73
CA PRO A 31 2.94 10.54 1.69
C PRO A 31 1.82 11.37 1.07
N VAL A 32 0.60 10.81 0.99
CA VAL A 32 -0.57 11.58 0.57
C VAL A 32 -1.04 12.47 1.71
N SER A 33 -1.11 13.77 1.44
CA SER A 33 -1.62 14.76 2.40
C SER A 33 -3.14 14.63 2.54
N GLN A 34 -3.66 14.52 3.77
CA GLN A 34 -5.10 14.54 4.03
C GLN A 34 -5.78 15.82 3.50
N LYS A 35 -5.05 16.95 3.45
CA LYS A 35 -5.55 18.20 2.85
C LYS A 35 -5.91 18.02 1.38
N GLN A 36 -5.07 17.32 0.62
CA GLN A 36 -5.30 17.05 -0.79
C GLN A 36 -6.54 16.16 -1.00
N MET A 37 -6.71 15.13 -0.18
CA MET A 37 -7.89 14.26 -0.24
C MET A 37 -9.20 15.01 0.05
N ILE A 38 -9.18 15.93 1.03
CA ILE A 38 -10.35 16.77 1.35
C ILE A 38 -10.64 17.72 0.18
N MET A 39 -9.61 18.40 -0.35
CA MET A 39 -9.76 19.25 -1.52
C MET A 39 -10.33 18.48 -2.71
N ASP A 40 -9.81 17.29 -3.03
CA ASP A 40 -10.28 16.48 -4.16
C ASP A 40 -11.73 16.00 -3.97
N SER A 41 -12.10 15.65 -2.73
CA SER A 41 -13.46 15.19 -2.40
C SER A 41 -14.48 16.33 -2.49
N VAL A 42 -14.10 17.52 -2.02
CA VAL A 42 -14.91 18.74 -2.10
C VAL A 42 -14.99 19.20 -3.55
N ALA A 43 -13.87 19.18 -4.26
CA ALA A 43 -13.78 19.55 -5.67
C ALA A 43 -14.60 18.64 -6.60
N LYS A 44 -14.81 17.37 -6.24
CA LYS A 44 -15.69 16.44 -6.96
C LYS A 44 -17.18 16.66 -6.71
N LYS A 45 -17.55 17.35 -5.62
CA LYS A 45 -18.95 17.52 -5.18
C LYS A 45 -19.52 18.92 -5.39
N LEU A 46 -18.70 19.89 -5.81
CA LEU A 46 -19.10 21.28 -6.00
C LEU A 46 -19.10 21.68 -7.47
N ASP A 47 -20.16 22.39 -7.87
CA ASP A 47 -20.24 23.05 -9.18
C ASP A 47 -19.13 24.10 -9.34
N PRO A 48 -18.61 24.29 -10.57
CA PRO A 48 -17.43 25.12 -10.82
C PRO A 48 -17.58 26.58 -10.36
N GLU A 49 -18.78 27.17 -10.40
CA GLU A 49 -19.05 28.53 -9.91
C GLU A 49 -18.91 28.68 -8.39
N ILE A 50 -19.25 27.64 -7.61
CA ILE A 50 -19.13 27.68 -6.14
C ILE A 50 -17.71 27.31 -5.70
N LYS A 51 -17.01 26.52 -6.52
CA LYS A 51 -15.62 26.10 -6.26
C LYS A 51 -14.68 27.28 -6.01
N GLU A 52 -14.71 28.32 -6.84
CA GLU A 52 -13.81 29.48 -6.72
C GLU A 52 -14.04 30.30 -5.45
N GLN A 53 -15.28 30.38 -4.95
CA GLN A 53 -15.60 31.17 -3.75
C GLN A 53 -15.29 30.43 -2.45
N VAL A 54 -15.34 29.09 -2.47
CA VAL A 54 -15.24 28.27 -1.25
C VAL A 54 -13.84 27.70 -1.04
N THR A 55 -13.03 27.57 -2.10
CA THR A 55 -11.63 27.11 -2.02
C THR A 55 -10.77 27.92 -1.03
N PRO A 56 -10.80 29.28 -1.02
CA PRO A 56 -9.99 30.09 -0.10
C PRO A 56 -10.36 29.87 1.37
N LEU A 57 -11.65 29.67 1.66
CA LEU A 57 -12.14 29.39 3.02
C LEU A 57 -11.76 27.99 3.47
N LEU A 58 -11.83 27.01 2.56
CA LEU A 58 -11.42 25.64 2.83
C LEU A 58 -9.93 25.54 3.12
N GLU A 59 -9.08 26.24 2.34
CA GLU A 59 -7.64 26.30 2.56
C GLU A 59 -7.29 26.92 3.91
N ALA A 60 -7.96 28.01 4.32
CA ALA A 60 -7.75 28.65 5.61
C ALA A 60 -8.12 27.72 6.79
N ILE A 61 -9.23 26.99 6.69
CA ILE A 61 -9.65 26.02 7.71
C ILE A 61 -8.69 24.82 7.75
N LEU A 62 -8.24 24.34 6.58
CA LEU A 62 -7.28 23.24 6.48
C LEU A 62 -5.86 23.64 6.94
N GLN A 63 -5.45 24.91 6.82
CA GLN A 63 -4.20 25.40 7.40
C GLN A 63 -4.20 25.36 8.94
N ALA A 64 -5.35 25.61 9.56
CA ALA A 64 -5.49 25.57 11.01
C ALA A 64 -5.55 24.14 11.60
N GLN A 65 -5.73 23.11 10.76
CA GLN A 65 -5.73 21.71 11.18
C GLN A 65 -4.32 21.09 11.09
N PRO A 66 -3.91 20.26 12.09
CA PRO A 66 -2.66 19.53 12.01
C PRO A 66 -2.67 18.63 10.77
N THR A 67 -1.62 18.71 9.96
CA THR A 67 -1.48 17.91 8.73
C THR A 67 -1.25 16.45 9.09
N ILE A 68 -2.31 15.64 9.12
CA ILE A 68 -2.19 14.20 9.31
C ILE A 68 -1.84 13.59 7.95
N GLN A 69 -0.63 13.02 7.84
CA GLN A 69 -0.23 12.24 6.67
C GLN A 69 -0.95 10.89 6.73
N ILE A 70 -2.07 10.74 6.02
CA ILE A 70 -2.77 9.46 5.96
C ILE A 70 -2.07 8.61 4.90
N LYS A 71 -1.31 7.60 5.35
CA LYS A 71 -0.76 6.54 4.49
C LYS A 71 -1.89 5.58 4.09
N SER A 72 -2.75 5.98 3.16
CA SER A 72 -3.81 5.11 2.63
C SER A 72 -3.62 4.92 1.13
N TYR A 73 -2.54 4.27 0.73
CA TYR A 73 -2.52 3.56 -0.54
C TYR A 73 -2.91 2.11 -0.29
N GLN A 74 -3.85 1.60 -1.08
CA GLN A 74 -4.12 0.16 -1.12
C GLN A 74 -2.87 -0.51 -1.68
N HIS A 75 -2.11 -1.18 -0.81
CA HIS A 75 -0.97 -1.97 -1.23
C HIS A 75 -1.40 -3.43 -1.34
N THR A 76 -0.82 -4.16 -2.30
CA THR A 76 -1.04 -5.59 -2.39
C THR A 76 -0.33 -6.27 -1.21
N SER A 77 -1.06 -7.07 -0.43
CA SER A 77 -0.51 -7.90 0.65
C SER A 77 -0.74 -9.37 0.30
N ILE A 78 0.33 -10.16 0.37
CA ILE A 78 0.31 -11.58 0.00
C ILE A 78 0.72 -12.38 1.23
N THR A 79 -0.16 -13.27 1.69
CA THR A 79 0.18 -14.26 2.70
C THR A 79 0.38 -15.61 2.03
N ILE A 80 1.60 -16.15 2.11
CA ILE A 80 1.95 -17.45 1.55
C ILE A 80 2.21 -18.42 2.68
N THR A 81 1.40 -19.46 2.77
CA THR A 81 1.64 -20.60 3.67
C THR A 81 2.17 -21.76 2.85
N MET A 82 3.32 -22.29 3.23
CA MET A 82 3.97 -23.41 2.54
C MET A 82 4.59 -24.41 3.50
N PRO A 83 4.81 -25.67 3.08
CA PRO A 83 5.57 -26.64 3.88
C PRO A 83 7.00 -26.15 4.13
N LYS A 84 7.55 -26.46 5.31
CA LYS A 84 8.92 -26.08 5.69
C LYS A 84 9.96 -26.54 4.66
N SER A 85 9.80 -27.73 4.10
CA SER A 85 10.68 -28.24 3.05
C SER A 85 10.74 -27.35 1.81
N ARG A 86 9.64 -26.70 1.41
CA ARG A 86 9.63 -25.76 0.28
C ARG A 86 10.33 -24.45 0.62
N TYR A 87 10.07 -23.92 1.82
CA TYR A 87 10.74 -22.73 2.33
C TYR A 87 12.26 -22.90 2.42
N GLU A 88 12.72 -24.07 2.88
CA GLU A 88 14.15 -24.38 2.94
C GLU A 88 14.80 -24.49 1.55
N ARG A 89 14.09 -25.09 0.59
CA ARG A 89 14.55 -25.16 -0.82
C ARG A 89 14.61 -23.80 -1.51
N MET A 90 13.86 -22.80 -1.01
CA MET A 90 13.95 -21.42 -1.45
C MET A 90 15.15 -20.66 -0.87
N GLY A 91 15.99 -21.30 -0.07
CA GLY A 91 17.15 -20.65 0.55
C GLY A 91 16.82 -19.95 1.88
N ARG A 92 15.65 -20.22 2.48
CA ARG A 92 15.19 -19.65 3.76
C ARG A 92 15.20 -18.11 3.74
N PRO A 93 14.41 -17.48 2.86
CA PRO A 93 14.37 -16.02 2.76
C PRO A 93 13.93 -15.38 4.09
N GLN A 94 14.49 -14.23 4.43
CA GLN A 94 14.37 -13.56 5.73
C GLN A 94 13.47 -12.32 5.67
N VAL A 95 12.99 -11.88 6.84
CA VAL A 95 12.26 -10.62 6.98
C VAL A 95 13.12 -9.46 6.47
N GLY A 96 12.55 -8.61 5.62
CA GLY A 96 13.22 -7.48 4.98
C GLY A 96 13.77 -7.78 3.58
N GLU A 97 13.92 -9.06 3.21
CA GLU A 97 14.30 -9.45 1.85
C GLU A 97 13.13 -9.28 0.88
N LYS A 98 13.45 -9.18 -0.41
CA LYS A 98 12.47 -9.03 -1.48
C LYS A 98 12.31 -10.34 -2.25
N LEU A 99 11.06 -10.68 -2.57
CA LEU A 99 10.72 -11.74 -3.49
C LEU A 99 10.04 -11.15 -4.74
N GLU A 100 10.42 -11.67 -5.89
CA GLU A 100 9.71 -11.43 -7.14
C GLU A 100 8.49 -12.35 -7.18
N ILE A 101 7.29 -11.78 -7.36
CA ILE A 101 6.06 -12.56 -7.50
C ILE A 101 5.40 -12.21 -8.83
N ASN A 102 5.20 -13.24 -9.67
CA ASN A 102 4.49 -13.12 -10.93
C ASN A 102 3.04 -13.57 -10.76
N ILE A 103 2.09 -12.66 -10.93
CA ILE A 103 0.66 -12.96 -10.84
C ILE A 103 0.06 -12.91 -12.25
N ARG A 104 -0.44 -14.06 -12.73
CA ARG A 104 -1.14 -14.17 -14.01
C ARG A 104 -2.45 -14.91 -13.86
N LYS A 105 -3.51 -14.38 -14.46
CA LYS A 105 -4.76 -15.13 -14.65
C LYS A 105 -4.53 -16.20 -15.71
N ILE A 106 -4.79 -17.44 -15.37
CA ILE A 106 -4.84 -18.54 -16.35
C ILE A 106 -6.31 -18.72 -16.73
N SER A 107 -6.62 -18.64 -18.03
CA SER A 107 -7.95 -18.82 -18.62
C SER A 107 -8.09 -20.19 -19.24
#